data_AF-A0A351YGM6-F1
#
_entry.id   AF-A0A351YGM6-F1
#
_cell.length_a   1.000
_cell.length_b   1.000
_cell.length_c   1.000
_cell.angle_alpha   90.00
_cell.angle_beta   90.00
_cell.angle_gamma   90.00
#
_symmetry.space_group_name_H-M   'P 1'
#
loop_
_entity.id
_entity.type
_entity.pdbx_description
1 polymer ?
#
loop_
_entity_poly.entity_id
_entity_poly.type
_entity_poly.pdbx_seq_one_letter_code
_entity_poly.pdbx_strand_id
1 'polypeptide(L)' 'FPGYFLIVQDFIAAAREKLGVSVGPGRGSAAGSAVAYCLGITKIDPIQYDLLFER' A
#
# COMPACT_ATOMS: atom_id res chain seq x y z
N PHE A 1 -6.55 13.09 -4.05
CA PHE A 1 -5.74 12.22 -4.92
C PHE A 1 -6.31 10.79 -5.10
N PRO A 2 -7.64 10.57 -5.21
CA PRO A 2 -8.19 9.21 -5.22
C PRO A 2 -7.76 8.39 -6.45
N GLY A 3 -7.71 9.00 -7.64
CA GLY A 3 -7.31 8.30 -8.87
C GLY A 3 -5.88 7.74 -8.82
N TYR A 4 -4.97 8.44 -8.15
CA TYR A 4 -3.60 7.95 -7.96
C TYR A 4 -3.57 6.66 -7.13
N PHE A 5 -4.32 6.62 -6.03
CA PHE A 5 -4.42 5.42 -5.19
C PHE A 5 -5.05 4.25 -5.94
N LEU A 6 -6.08 4.50 -6.76
CA LEU A 6 -6.72 3.47 -7.57
C LEU A 6 -5.76 2.89 -8.61
N ILE A 7 -4.98 3.72 -9.31
CA ILE A 7 -3.97 3.24 -10.27
C ILE A 7 -2.92 2.39 -9.54
N VAL A 8 -2.42 2.86 -8.39
CA VAL A 8 -1.38 2.14 -7.63
C VAL A 8 -1.90 0.81 -7.07
N GLN A 9 -3.12 0.82 -6.55
CA GLN A 9 -3.77 -0.38 -6.05
C GLN A 9 -3.95 -1.41 -7.17
N ASP A 10 -4.43 -0.99 -8.35
CA ASP A 10 -4.71 -1.89 -9.47
C ASP A 10 -3.46 -2.65 -9.95
N PHE A 11 -2.35 -1.95 -10.23
CA PHE A 11 -1.16 -2.65 -10.73
C PHE A 11 -0.48 -3.50 -9.64
N ILE A 12 -0.54 -3.11 -8.36
CA ILE A 12 -0.02 -3.92 -7.25
C ILE A 12 -0.84 -5.20 -7.10
N ALA A 13 -2.17 -5.10 -7.17
CA ALA A 13 -3.06 -6.26 -7.12
C ALA A 13 -2.81 -7.18 -8.33
N ALA A 14 -2.74 -6.63 -9.54
CA ALA A 14 -2.44 -7.41 -10.75
C ALA A 14 -1.09 -8.14 -10.67
N ALA A 15 -0.05 -7.47 -10.18
CA ALA A 15 1.27 -8.07 -10.00
C ALA A 15 1.23 -9.29 -9.07
N ARG A 16 0.56 -9.17 -7.92
CA ARG A 16 0.48 -10.24 -6.92
C ARG A 16 -0.45 -11.38 -7.33
N GLU A 17 -1.66 -11.04 -7.80
CA GLU A 17 -2.76 -11.99 -7.96
C GLU A 17 -2.78 -12.65 -9.33
N LYS A 18 -2.37 -11.93 -10.39
CA LYS A 18 -2.48 -12.41 -11.78
C LYS A 18 -1.13 -12.83 -12.36
N LEU A 19 -0.04 -12.17 -11.94
CA LEU A 19 1.29 -12.39 -12.51
C LEU A 19 2.22 -13.19 -11.59
N GLY A 20 1.84 -13.42 -10.34
CA GLY A 20 2.68 -14.14 -9.35
C GLY A 20 3.96 -13.38 -8.98
N VAL A 21 4.00 -12.06 -9.19
CA VAL A 21 5.16 -11.21 -8.89
C VAL A 21 5.14 -10.81 -7.41
N SER A 22 6.25 -11.04 -6.73
CA SER A 22 6.44 -10.59 -5.36
C SER A 22 6.53 -9.08 -5.28
N VAL A 23 5.67 -8.48 -4.46
CA VAL A 23 5.69 -7.03 -4.17
C VAL A 23 5.92 -6.86 -2.67
N GLY A 24 6.94 -6.09 -2.33
CA GLY A 24 7.32 -5.81 -0.94
C GLY A 24 6.20 -5.17 -0.11
N PRO A 25 6.39 -5.10 1.22
CA PRO A 25 5.35 -4.66 2.16
C PRO A 25 5.11 -3.14 2.18
N GLY A 26 5.94 -2.35 1.50
CA GLY A 26 5.87 -0.88 1.48
C GLY A 26 7.24 -0.26 1.76
N ARG A 27 7.45 1.00 1.36
CA ARG A 27 8.69 1.74 1.61
C ARG A 27 8.41 3.24 1.75
N GLY A 28 9.26 3.96 2.48
CA GLY A 28 9.10 5.40 2.71
C GLY A 28 7.84 5.73 3.51
N SER A 29 7.34 6.97 3.38
CA SER A 29 6.15 7.46 4.09
C SER A 29 4.85 6.76 3.70
N ALA A 30 4.81 6.06 2.56
CA ALA A 30 3.62 5.32 2.13
C ALA A 30 3.14 4.27 3.16
N ALA A 31 4.06 3.72 3.97
CA ALA A 31 3.73 2.76 5.02
C ALA A 31 2.91 3.36 6.17
N GLY A 32 2.89 4.69 6.34
CA GLY A 32 2.08 5.36 7.37
C GLY A 32 0.62 5.60 6.96
N SER A 33 0.24 5.32 5.72
CA SER A 33 -1.13 5.52 5.27
C SER A 33 -2.02 4.31 5.58
N ALA A 34 -2.99 4.49 6.47
CA ALA A 34 -4.03 3.50 6.72
C ALA A 34 -4.83 3.16 5.46
N VAL A 35 -5.08 4.15 4.60
CA VAL A 35 -5.74 3.94 3.31
C VAL A 35 -4.91 3.04 2.39
N ALA A 36 -3.58 3.26 2.32
CA ALA A 36 -2.70 2.41 1.53
C ALA A 36 -2.66 0.96 2.05
N TYR A 37 -2.71 0.78 3.38
CA TYR A 37 -2.81 -0.54 3.99
C TYR A 37 -4.15 -1.22 3.67
N CYS A 38 -5.28 -0.54 3.85
CA CYS A 38 -6.62 -1.06 3.55
C CYS A 38 -6.82 -1.42 2.08
N LEU A 39 -6.21 -0.68 1.17
CA LEU A 39 -6.23 -0.97 -0.28
C LEU A 39 -5.22 -2.06 -0.67
N GLY A 40 -4.44 -2.58 0.28
CA GLY A 40 -3.41 -3.57 0.02
C GLY A 40 -2.20 -3.01 -0.74
N ILE A 41 -2.04 -1.71 -0.87
CA ILE A 41 -0.84 -1.09 -1.46
C ILE A 41 0.37 -1.41 -0.58
N THR A 42 0.22 -1.22 0.74
CA THR A 42 1.19 -1.64 1.76
C THR A 42 0.67 -2.87 2.52
N LYS A 43 1.58 -3.58 3.20
CA LYS A 43 1.29 -4.75 4.03
C LYS A 43 1.74 -4.58 5.49
N ILE A 44 2.10 -3.37 5.88
CA ILE A 44 2.46 -3.01 7.26
C ILE A 44 1.26 -2.29 7.85
N ASP A 45 0.76 -2.76 8.99
CA ASP A 45 -0.32 -2.10 9.72
C ASP A 45 0.20 -0.80 10.36
N PRO A 46 -0.22 0.38 9.89
CA PRO A 46 0.29 1.64 10.41
C PRO A 46 -0.16 1.93 11.84
N ILE A 47 -1.29 1.37 12.29
CA ILE A 47 -1.80 1.59 13.66
C ILE A 47 -0.98 0.77 14.64
N GLN A 48 -0.69 -0.49 14.31
CA GLN A 48 0.12 -1.37 15.15
C GLN A 48 1.52 -0.79 15.41
N TYR A 49 2.11 -0.12 14.41
CA TYR A 49 3.48 0.41 14.47
C TYR A 49 3.55 1.93 14.67
N ASP A 50 2.44 2.58 15.01
CA ASP A 50 2.35 4.03 15.24
C ASP A 50 2.96 4.86 14.09
N LEU A 51 2.73 4.40 12.85
CA LEU A 51 3.20 5.07 11.64
C LEU A 51 2.22 6.16 11.24
N LEU A 52 2.72 7.38 11.10
CA LEU A 52 1.91 8.57 10.85
C LEU A 52 1.70 8.82 9.35
N PHE A 53 0.47 9.20 8.99
CA PHE A 53 0.11 9.58 7.63
C PHE A 53 0.68 10.95 7.25
N GLU A 54 0.77 11.86 8.22
CA GLU A 54 1.13 13.27 8.06
C GLU A 54 2.63 13.52 7.89
N ARG A 55 3.45 12.46 7.91
CA ARG A 55 4.91 12.53 7.78
C ARG A 55 5.36 12.84 6.36
#